data_AF-A0A972XLB3-F1
#
_entry.id   AF-A0A972XLB3-F1
#
_cell.length_a   1.000
_cell.length_b   1.000
_cell.length_c   1.000
_cell.angle_alpha   90.00
_cell.angle_beta   90.00
_cell.angle_gamma   90.00
#
_symmetry.space_group_name_H-M   'P 1'
#
loop_
_entity.id
_entity.type
_entity.pdbx_description
1 polymer ?
#
loop_
_entity_poly.entity_id
_entity_poly.type
_entity_poly.pdbx_seq_one_letter_code
_entity_poly.pdbx_strand_id
1 'polypeptide(L)'
;MSNQDQPSQRIRITEDDVSTPEVSRRVEEMAQAQKVALVRTVGDAPSQKSGAGAAILTLTIGGAAGGLLAFLAIKLLDAVPGVSDALSENSFLSNMSFTFMLAVFIGAGVSLADVVMNKSWAKFGSVAAIAVPAAIGAAIVMGLVAHIFYSASIDWLYNSVVDKVTTGELSESQAESYVSLRMHPIRGFAWMLVGVSAGVAAGAASRSWKRLGLAALGGAIGGFLGGFLFDFIATSDSTEFLAQIVGIVLLGTLIGLATALIEQAGKSRWIEIVSGGLAGKQFILFKQEVTLGSSPSADITLIKDAGIAPVAAVLRVRGNACQVEGLPGVNALAVNGIPVQFSMLSDSDVVTIGSTQLRFREKSSDNTVPGALKN
;
A
#
# COMPACT_ATOMS: atom_id res chain seq x y z
N MET A 1 -68.33 -40.64 30.72
CA MET A 1 -67.87 -40.35 29.35
C MET A 1 -66.53 -41.05 29.17
N SER A 2 -66.52 -42.23 28.55
CA SER A 2 -65.34 -43.10 28.46
C SER A 2 -64.47 -42.72 27.25
N ASN A 3 -63.19 -42.54 27.53
CA ASN A 3 -62.09 -42.35 26.59
C ASN A 3 -61.94 -43.61 25.71
N GLN A 4 -62.00 -43.48 24.38
CA GLN A 4 -61.66 -44.58 23.45
C GLN A 4 -60.20 -44.41 23.00
N ASP A 5 -59.36 -45.38 23.35
CA ASP A 5 -57.97 -45.50 22.91
C ASP A 5 -57.88 -45.65 21.38
N GLN A 6 -57.15 -44.76 20.72
CA GLN A 6 -56.69 -44.97 19.35
C GLN A 6 -55.45 -45.88 19.35
N PRO A 7 -55.39 -46.93 18.51
CA PRO A 7 -54.24 -47.83 18.47
C PRO A 7 -52.99 -47.11 17.93
N SER A 8 -51.88 -47.24 18.65
CA SER A 8 -50.57 -46.72 18.25
C SER A 8 -50.12 -47.34 16.91
N GLN A 9 -50.12 -46.58 15.82
CA GLN A 9 -49.56 -47.01 14.54
C GLN A 9 -48.03 -47.15 14.68
N ARG A 10 -47.54 -48.38 14.81
CA ARG A 10 -46.11 -48.68 14.61
C ARG A 10 -45.81 -48.67 13.12
N ILE A 11 -45.01 -47.70 12.68
CA ILE A 11 -44.45 -47.68 11.33
C ILE A 11 -43.48 -48.87 11.22
N ARG A 12 -43.81 -49.83 10.36
CA ARG A 12 -42.95 -50.98 10.05
C ARG A 12 -42.39 -50.76 8.65
N ILE A 13 -41.11 -50.40 8.59
CA ILE A 13 -40.38 -50.25 7.33
C ILE A 13 -39.93 -51.65 6.90
N THR A 14 -40.33 -52.05 5.70
CA THR A 14 -39.95 -53.32 5.06
C THR A 14 -38.85 -53.09 4.01
N GLU A 15 -38.17 -54.15 3.59
CA GLU A 15 -37.07 -54.05 2.61
C GLU A 15 -37.56 -53.59 1.22
N ASP A 16 -38.83 -53.88 0.91
CA ASP A 16 -39.52 -53.39 -0.28
C ASP A 16 -39.78 -51.87 -0.23
N ASP A 17 -39.99 -51.30 0.96
CA ASP A 17 -40.18 -49.84 1.12
C ASP A 17 -38.88 -49.07 0.80
N VAL A 18 -37.73 -49.67 1.11
CA VAL A 18 -36.40 -49.07 0.89
C VAL A 18 -35.94 -49.20 -0.56
N SER A 19 -36.41 -50.22 -1.27
CA SER A 19 -36.04 -50.46 -2.68
C SER A 19 -36.95 -49.75 -3.70
N THR A 20 -37.89 -48.93 -3.23
CA THR A 20 -38.75 -48.16 -4.13
C THR A 20 -37.94 -47.18 -5.01
N PRO A 21 -38.38 -46.94 -6.26
CA PRO A 21 -37.71 -45.99 -7.17
C PRO A 21 -37.63 -44.57 -6.61
N GLU A 22 -38.58 -44.19 -5.75
CA GLU A 22 -38.63 -42.87 -5.14
C GLU A 22 -37.53 -42.67 -4.08
N VAL A 23 -37.24 -43.71 -3.28
CA VAL A 23 -36.13 -43.68 -2.30
C VAL A 23 -34.80 -43.60 -3.03
N SER A 24 -34.60 -44.37 -4.09
CA SER A 24 -33.40 -44.31 -4.92
C SER A 24 -33.17 -42.90 -5.50
N ARG A 25 -34.23 -42.27 -6.02
CA ARG A 25 -34.16 -40.89 -6.54
C ARG A 25 -33.80 -39.88 -5.45
N ARG A 26 -34.39 -40.01 -4.26
CA ARG A 26 -34.06 -39.15 -3.10
C ARG A 26 -32.61 -39.33 -2.64
N VAL A 27 -32.09 -40.55 -2.67
CA VAL A 27 -30.68 -40.84 -2.34
C VAL A 27 -29.74 -40.20 -3.38
N GLU A 28 -30.07 -40.25 -4.67
CA GLU A 28 -29.31 -39.55 -5.71
C GLU A 28 -29.39 -38.03 -5.58
N GLU A 29 -30.57 -37.48 -5.29
CA GLU A 29 -30.77 -36.05 -5.01
C GLU A 29 -29.93 -35.61 -3.79
N MET A 30 -29.91 -36.42 -2.72
CA MET A 30 -29.09 -36.18 -1.53
C MET A 30 -27.59 -36.28 -1.82
N ALA A 31 -27.17 -37.25 -2.64
CA ALA A 31 -25.78 -37.39 -3.07
C ALA A 31 -25.33 -36.24 -3.98
N GLN A 32 -26.22 -35.69 -4.82
CA GLN A 32 -25.96 -34.48 -5.60
C GLN A 32 -25.92 -33.23 -4.70
N ALA A 33 -26.83 -33.12 -3.73
CA ALA A 33 -26.84 -32.02 -2.77
C ALA A 33 -25.61 -32.02 -1.85
N GLN A 34 -25.05 -33.19 -1.51
CA GLN A 34 -23.77 -33.30 -0.79
C GLN A 34 -22.56 -32.83 -1.61
N LYS A 35 -22.61 -32.89 -2.95
CA LYS A 35 -21.55 -32.36 -3.83
C LYS A 35 -21.57 -30.83 -3.90
N VAL A 36 -22.71 -30.20 -3.63
CA VAL A 36 -22.79 -28.76 -3.39
C VAL A 36 -22.23 -28.54 -1.98
N ALA A 37 -21.03 -27.98 -1.88
CA ALA A 37 -20.34 -27.80 -0.61
C ALA A 37 -21.15 -26.93 0.37
N LEU A 38 -21.98 -27.57 1.20
CA LEU A 38 -22.71 -26.95 2.31
C LEU A 38 -21.85 -26.75 3.56
N VAL A 39 -20.52 -26.73 3.41
CA VAL A 39 -19.62 -26.42 4.52
C VAL A 39 -19.61 -24.91 4.70
N ARG A 40 -20.63 -24.40 5.39
CA ARG A 40 -20.48 -23.12 6.11
C ARG A 40 -19.61 -23.43 7.31
N THR A 41 -18.34 -23.02 7.26
CA THR A 41 -17.45 -23.06 8.42
C THR A 41 -18.10 -22.21 9.51
N VAL A 42 -18.67 -22.86 10.53
CA VAL A 42 -19.20 -22.18 11.72
C VAL A 42 -18.09 -22.22 12.77
N GLY A 43 -17.45 -21.08 12.95
CA GLY A 43 -16.32 -20.85 13.83
C GLY A 43 -15.67 -19.54 13.43
N ASP A 44 -15.18 -18.77 14.40
CA ASP A 44 -14.42 -17.56 14.09
C ASP A 44 -13.31 -17.93 13.12
N ALA A 45 -13.30 -17.28 11.96
CA ALA A 45 -12.25 -17.47 10.97
C ALA A 45 -10.91 -17.37 11.71
N PRO A 46 -9.99 -18.36 11.56
CA PRO A 46 -8.70 -18.29 12.23
C PRO A 46 -8.12 -16.93 11.91
N SER A 47 -7.82 -16.12 12.94
CA SER A 47 -7.50 -14.69 12.82
C SER A 47 -6.55 -14.47 11.65
N GLN A 48 -7.11 -14.18 10.49
CA GLN A 48 -6.36 -14.21 9.24
C GLN A 48 -5.51 -12.95 9.32
N LYS A 49 -4.18 -13.12 9.45
CA LYS A 49 -3.23 -12.01 9.63
C LYS A 49 -3.62 -10.89 8.66
N SER A 50 -4.07 -9.76 9.21
CA SER A 50 -4.60 -8.64 8.43
C SER A 50 -3.59 -8.25 7.36
N GLY A 51 -3.98 -8.38 6.08
CA GLY A 51 -3.11 -8.03 4.95
C GLY A 51 -2.63 -6.58 4.97
N ALA A 52 -3.30 -5.71 5.75
CA ALA A 52 -2.86 -4.34 5.98
C ALA A 52 -1.50 -4.27 6.69
N GLY A 53 -1.25 -5.11 7.69
CA GLY A 53 0.03 -5.13 8.40
C GLY A 53 1.19 -5.56 7.51
N ALA A 54 0.96 -6.54 6.63
CA ALA A 54 1.93 -6.98 5.64
C ALA A 54 2.27 -5.85 4.64
N ALA A 55 1.26 -5.14 4.13
CA ALA A 55 1.48 -4.01 3.23
C ALA A 55 2.26 -2.86 3.90
N ILE A 56 1.97 -2.55 5.17
CA ILE A 56 2.72 -1.55 5.95
C ILE A 56 4.18 -1.96 6.07
N LEU A 57 4.44 -3.21 6.46
CA LEU A 57 5.79 -3.73 6.58
C LEU A 57 6.54 -3.70 5.23
N THR A 58 5.85 -4.03 4.12
CA THR A 58 6.43 -4.03 2.78
C THR A 58 6.95 -2.67 2.37
N LEU A 59 6.13 -1.64 2.44
CA LEU A 59 6.54 -0.29 2.05
C LEU A 59 7.58 0.30 3.03
N THR A 60 7.49 -0.03 4.32
CA THR A 60 8.48 0.37 5.33
C THR A 60 9.86 -0.20 4.99
N ILE A 61 9.95 -1.50 4.69
CA ILE A 61 11.20 -2.16 4.27
C ILE A 61 11.69 -1.59 2.94
N GLY A 62 10.79 -1.35 1.99
CA GLY A 62 11.12 -0.69 0.72
C GLY A 62 11.77 0.67 0.90
N GLY A 63 11.22 1.49 1.79
CA GLY A 63 11.77 2.79 2.16
C GLY A 63 13.13 2.68 2.83
N ALA A 64 13.31 1.76 3.79
CA ALA A 64 14.59 1.51 4.46
C ALA A 64 15.69 1.06 3.47
N ALA A 65 15.36 0.12 2.57
CA ALA A 65 16.26 -0.36 1.53
C ALA A 65 16.60 0.75 0.53
N GLY A 66 15.61 1.56 0.14
CA GLY A 66 15.82 2.73 -0.71
C GLY A 66 16.72 3.78 -0.05
N GLY A 67 16.58 4.01 1.27
CA GLY A 67 17.48 4.87 2.03
C GLY A 67 18.92 4.35 2.06
N LEU A 68 19.11 3.04 2.28
CA LEU A 68 20.44 2.42 2.22
C LEU A 68 21.07 2.59 0.82
N LEU A 69 20.31 2.37 -0.24
CA LEU A 69 20.78 2.57 -1.61
C LEU A 69 21.10 4.05 -1.89
N ALA A 70 20.31 4.99 -1.37
CA ALA A 70 20.57 6.41 -1.49
C ALA A 70 21.90 6.79 -0.82
N PHE A 71 22.14 6.29 0.38
CA PHE A 71 23.41 6.49 1.09
C PHE A 71 24.60 5.96 0.29
N LEU A 72 24.50 4.73 -0.23
CA LEU A 72 25.56 4.14 -1.06
C LEU A 72 25.78 4.94 -2.35
N ALA A 73 24.72 5.44 -2.97
CA ALA A 73 24.82 6.27 -4.17
C ALA A 73 25.50 7.62 -3.89
N ILE A 74 25.20 8.25 -2.75
CA ILE A 74 25.88 9.47 -2.30
C ILE A 74 27.38 9.19 -2.10
N LYS A 75 27.73 8.12 -1.38
CA LYS A 75 29.15 7.76 -1.17
C LYS A 75 29.89 7.40 -2.46
N LEU A 76 29.19 6.80 -3.42
CA LEU A 76 29.75 6.53 -4.73
C LEU A 76 29.98 7.82 -5.52
N LEU A 77 29.06 8.78 -5.43
CA LEU A 77 29.19 10.09 -6.06
C LEU A 77 30.35 10.91 -5.44
N ASP A 78 30.47 10.90 -4.10
CA ASP A 78 31.54 11.57 -3.37
C ASP A 78 32.92 10.99 -3.70
N ALA A 79 33.01 9.72 -4.10
CA ALA A 79 34.25 9.07 -4.49
C ALA A 79 34.71 9.41 -5.91
N VAL A 80 33.89 10.10 -6.72
CA VAL A 80 34.26 10.48 -8.09
C VAL A 80 35.21 11.69 -8.07
N PRO A 81 36.41 11.60 -8.68
CA PRO A 81 37.37 12.71 -8.69
C PRO A 81 36.78 14.01 -9.26
N GLY A 82 36.95 15.11 -8.53
CA GLY A 82 36.47 16.45 -8.90
C GLY A 82 34.97 16.69 -8.69
N VAL A 83 34.18 15.65 -8.41
CA VAL A 83 32.74 15.81 -8.11
C VAL A 83 32.54 16.29 -6.68
N SER A 84 33.23 15.69 -5.71
CA SER A 84 33.16 16.12 -4.31
C SER A 84 33.51 17.61 -4.16
N ASP A 85 34.57 18.06 -4.83
CA ASP A 85 35.01 19.45 -4.81
C ASP A 85 33.93 20.37 -5.40
N ALA A 86 33.41 20.04 -6.58
CA ALA A 86 32.35 20.81 -7.23
C ALA A 86 31.04 20.88 -6.40
N LEU A 87 30.69 19.80 -5.71
CA LEU A 87 29.54 19.79 -4.78
C LEU A 87 29.82 20.61 -3.52
N SER A 88 31.05 20.62 -3.01
CA SER A 88 31.43 21.36 -1.81
C SER A 88 31.45 22.87 -2.02
N GLU A 89 31.84 23.33 -3.21
CA GLU A 89 31.93 24.75 -3.56
C GLU A 89 30.57 25.39 -3.89
N ASN A 90 29.57 24.58 -4.23
CA ASN A 90 28.28 25.06 -4.73
C ASN A 90 27.10 24.45 -3.99
N SER A 91 26.50 25.22 -3.08
CA SER A 91 25.34 24.80 -2.28
C SER A 91 24.12 24.43 -3.13
N PHE A 92 23.96 25.00 -4.32
CA PHE A 92 22.90 24.59 -5.24
C PHE A 92 23.15 23.18 -5.77
N LEU A 93 24.35 22.90 -6.28
CA LEU A 93 24.69 21.56 -6.77
C LEU A 93 24.64 20.51 -5.65
N SER A 94 25.14 20.86 -4.45
CA SER A 94 25.07 20.00 -3.26
C SER A 94 23.64 19.63 -2.88
N ASN A 95 22.76 20.63 -2.69
CA ASN A 95 21.38 20.39 -2.27
C ASN A 95 20.58 19.64 -3.35
N MET A 96 20.80 19.96 -4.62
CA MET A 96 20.14 19.30 -5.74
C MET A 96 20.57 17.85 -5.89
N SER A 97 21.88 17.56 -5.83
CA SER A 97 22.39 16.19 -5.96
C SER A 97 21.93 15.32 -4.78
N PHE A 98 22.00 15.86 -3.56
CA PHE A 98 21.54 15.18 -2.35
C PHE A 98 20.04 14.85 -2.40
N THR A 99 19.21 15.86 -2.73
CA THR A 99 17.76 15.66 -2.89
C THR A 99 17.44 14.66 -3.99
N PHE A 100 18.17 14.71 -5.10
CA PHE A 100 18.00 13.79 -6.21
C PHE A 100 18.27 12.33 -5.80
N MET A 101 19.39 12.08 -5.12
CA MET A 101 19.73 10.72 -4.67
C MET A 101 18.68 10.18 -3.69
N LEU A 102 18.29 10.98 -2.70
CA LEU A 102 17.26 10.56 -1.74
C LEU A 102 15.93 10.25 -2.44
N ALA A 103 15.44 11.17 -3.27
CA ALA A 103 14.15 11.04 -3.94
C ALA A 103 14.09 9.83 -4.88
N VAL A 104 15.13 9.63 -5.71
CA VAL A 104 15.17 8.55 -6.69
C VAL A 104 15.30 7.20 -6.01
N PHE A 105 16.24 7.03 -5.07
CA PHE A 105 16.48 5.72 -4.47
C PHE A 105 15.42 5.34 -3.43
N ILE A 106 14.96 6.28 -2.60
CA ILE A 106 13.85 6.00 -1.66
C ILE A 106 12.56 5.77 -2.43
N GLY A 107 12.25 6.63 -3.41
CA GLY A 107 11.06 6.48 -4.26
C GLY A 107 11.06 5.15 -5.04
N ALA A 108 12.20 4.76 -5.62
CA ALA A 108 12.37 3.46 -6.27
C ALA A 108 12.19 2.32 -5.26
N GLY A 109 12.82 2.39 -4.09
CA GLY A 109 12.70 1.40 -3.03
C GLY A 109 11.26 1.16 -2.59
N VAL A 110 10.49 2.22 -2.35
CA VAL A 110 9.07 2.14 -2.00
C VAL A 110 8.23 1.60 -3.17
N SER A 111 8.44 2.09 -4.40
CA SER A 111 7.66 1.67 -5.58
C SER A 111 7.89 0.20 -5.97
N LEU A 112 9.10 -0.31 -5.77
CA LEU A 112 9.50 -1.67 -6.13
C LEU A 112 9.34 -2.66 -4.98
N ALA A 113 9.08 -2.19 -3.75
CA ALA A 113 8.89 -3.03 -2.57
C ALA A 113 7.84 -4.11 -2.81
N ASP A 114 6.68 -3.71 -3.34
CA ASP A 114 5.59 -4.62 -3.66
C ASP A 114 6.01 -5.65 -4.71
N VAL A 115 6.78 -5.26 -5.72
CA VAL A 115 7.23 -6.17 -6.78
C VAL A 115 8.16 -7.24 -6.22
N VAL A 116 9.17 -6.82 -5.44
CA VAL A 116 10.20 -7.70 -4.88
C VAL A 116 9.59 -8.63 -3.82
N MET A 117 8.87 -8.06 -2.85
CA MET A 117 8.35 -8.82 -1.71
C MET A 117 7.21 -9.76 -2.11
N ASN A 118 6.45 -9.41 -3.15
CA ASN A 118 5.41 -10.28 -3.69
C ASN A 118 5.90 -11.19 -4.82
N LYS A 119 7.20 -11.25 -5.09
CA LYS A 119 7.83 -12.04 -6.17
C LYS A 119 7.19 -11.81 -7.54
N SER A 120 6.68 -10.61 -7.78
CA SER A 120 5.97 -10.23 -9.00
C SER A 120 6.94 -9.69 -10.06
N TRP A 121 8.09 -10.36 -10.25
CA TRP A 121 9.21 -9.90 -11.07
C TRP A 121 8.86 -9.50 -12.50
N ALA A 122 7.85 -10.13 -13.08
CA ALA A 122 7.35 -9.78 -14.41
C ALA A 122 6.78 -8.35 -14.51
N LYS A 123 6.40 -7.71 -13.38
CA LYS A 123 5.95 -6.31 -13.30
C LYS A 123 7.09 -5.32 -13.03
N PHE A 124 8.31 -5.81 -12.75
CA PHE A 124 9.44 -4.95 -12.37
C PHE A 124 9.73 -3.87 -13.42
N GLY A 125 9.88 -4.28 -14.68
CA GLY A 125 10.20 -3.35 -15.77
C GLY A 125 9.13 -2.29 -15.99
N SER A 126 7.85 -2.65 -15.94
CA SER A 126 6.75 -1.70 -16.17
C SER A 126 6.56 -0.71 -15.01
N VAL A 127 6.80 -1.15 -13.77
CA VAL A 127 6.80 -0.27 -12.59
C VAL A 127 8.00 0.68 -12.65
N ALA A 128 9.20 0.16 -12.86
CA ALA A 128 10.42 0.95 -12.93
C ALA A 128 10.37 2.00 -14.05
N ALA A 129 9.85 1.63 -15.23
CA ALA A 129 9.72 2.53 -16.38
C ALA A 129 8.81 3.75 -16.13
N ILE A 130 7.92 3.70 -15.13
CA ILE A 130 7.07 4.81 -14.74
C ILE A 130 7.61 5.52 -13.50
N ALA A 131 8.00 4.75 -12.48
CA ALA A 131 8.44 5.27 -11.19
C ALA A 131 9.75 6.06 -11.31
N VAL A 132 10.73 5.58 -12.08
CA VAL A 132 12.05 6.22 -12.17
C VAL A 132 11.98 7.59 -12.86
N PRO A 133 11.35 7.74 -14.06
CA PRO A 133 11.20 9.06 -14.67
C PRO A 133 10.36 10.02 -13.80
N ALA A 134 9.31 9.52 -13.15
CA ALA A 134 8.52 10.32 -12.21
C ALA A 134 9.37 10.80 -11.02
N ALA A 135 10.23 9.94 -10.47
CA ALA A 135 11.16 10.30 -9.40
C ALA A 135 12.14 11.38 -9.84
N ILE A 136 12.74 11.22 -11.03
CA ILE A 136 13.70 12.19 -11.59
C ILE A 136 13.02 13.55 -11.79
N GLY A 137 11.85 13.57 -12.45
CA GLY A 137 11.12 14.82 -12.68
C GLY A 137 10.70 15.50 -11.39
N ALA A 138 10.15 14.74 -10.44
CA ALA A 138 9.78 15.26 -9.14
C ALA A 138 11.00 15.73 -8.33
N ALA A 139 12.13 15.03 -8.40
CA ALA A 139 13.35 15.39 -7.70
C ALA A 139 13.95 16.71 -8.21
N ILE A 140 13.90 16.96 -9.51
CA ILE A 140 14.38 18.23 -10.09
C ILE A 140 13.50 19.39 -9.61
N VAL A 141 12.17 19.25 -9.75
CA VAL A 141 11.23 20.31 -9.38
C VAL A 141 11.24 20.55 -7.87
N MET A 142 11.04 19.49 -7.08
CA MET A 142 11.00 19.60 -5.62
C MET A 142 12.37 19.91 -5.03
N GLY A 143 13.46 19.48 -5.65
CA GLY A 143 14.82 19.83 -5.26
C GLY A 143 15.10 21.32 -5.43
N LEU A 144 14.63 21.93 -6.53
CA LEU A 144 14.75 23.37 -6.72
C LEU A 144 13.95 24.13 -5.66
N VAL A 145 12.71 23.71 -5.40
CA VAL A 145 11.87 24.32 -4.35
C VAL A 145 12.51 24.14 -2.97
N ALA A 146 13.05 22.96 -2.68
CA ALA A 146 13.73 22.67 -1.42
C ALA A 146 15.00 23.50 -1.25
N HIS A 147 15.78 23.68 -2.30
CA HIS A 147 16.97 24.53 -2.28
C HIS A 147 16.59 25.99 -2.00
N ILE A 148 15.64 26.55 -2.75
CA ILE A 148 15.17 27.93 -2.55
C ILE A 148 14.69 28.13 -1.11
N PHE A 149 13.84 27.21 -0.63
CA PHE A 149 13.31 27.25 0.73
C PHE A 149 14.43 27.16 1.78
N TYR A 150 15.33 26.17 1.66
CA TYR A 150 16.38 25.93 2.62
C TYR A 150 17.36 27.10 2.67
N SER A 151 17.85 27.55 1.52
CA SER A 151 18.76 28.70 1.45
C SER A 151 18.14 29.97 2.04
N ALA A 152 16.90 30.30 1.66
CA ALA A 152 16.20 31.47 2.22
C ALA A 152 15.98 31.35 3.74
N SER A 153 15.69 30.15 4.24
CA SER A 153 15.49 29.89 5.68
C SER A 153 16.78 30.01 6.47
N ILE A 154 17.90 29.54 5.89
CA ILE A 154 19.23 29.63 6.49
C ILE A 154 19.71 31.08 6.52
N ASP A 155 19.57 31.82 5.42
CA ASP A 155 19.92 33.24 5.36
C ASP A 155 19.10 34.04 6.39
N TRP A 156 17.80 33.77 6.47
CA TRP A 156 16.93 34.39 7.47
C TRP A 156 17.38 34.06 8.90
N LEU A 157 17.71 32.80 9.19
CA LEU A 157 18.12 32.36 10.52
C LEU A 157 19.43 33.01 10.95
N TYR A 158 20.46 33.00 10.10
CA TYR A 158 21.75 33.61 10.43
C TYR A 158 21.64 35.12 10.60
N ASN A 159 20.93 35.82 9.71
CA ASN A 159 20.71 37.25 9.87
C ASN A 159 19.94 37.59 11.15
N SER A 160 18.95 36.76 11.52
CA SER A 160 18.21 36.93 12.78
C SER A 160 19.10 36.74 14.01
N VAL A 161 20.08 35.83 13.96
CA VAL A 161 21.02 35.61 15.06
C VAL A 161 21.97 36.79 15.20
N VAL A 162 22.56 37.25 14.08
CA VAL A 162 23.49 38.39 14.07
C VAL A 162 22.81 39.65 14.61
N ASP A 163 21.58 39.93 14.17
CA ASP A 163 20.79 41.06 14.64
C ASP A 163 20.55 40.99 16.16
N LYS A 164 20.10 39.83 16.66
CA LYS A 164 19.81 39.63 18.08
C LYS A 164 21.03 39.65 18.99
N VAL A 165 22.18 39.19 18.51
CA VAL A 165 23.44 39.30 19.24
C VAL A 165 23.91 40.76 19.27
N THR A 166 23.81 41.46 18.14
CA THR A 166 24.23 42.87 18.03
C THR A 166 23.37 43.81 18.88
N THR A 167 22.07 43.55 18.96
CA THR A 167 21.11 44.31 19.79
C THR A 167 21.15 43.94 21.27
N GLY A 168 21.90 42.91 21.65
CA GLY A 168 22.01 42.42 23.02
C GLY A 168 20.82 41.60 23.51
N GLU A 169 19.90 41.22 22.61
CA GLU A 169 18.77 40.33 22.92
C GLU A 169 19.21 38.87 23.18
N LEU A 170 20.31 38.44 22.57
CA LEU A 170 20.91 37.12 22.74
C LEU A 170 22.38 37.27 23.16
N SER A 171 22.82 36.46 24.13
CA SER A 171 24.25 36.31 24.39
C SER A 171 24.92 35.41 23.34
N GLU A 172 26.22 35.54 23.15
CA GLU A 172 27.01 34.64 22.28
C GLU A 172 26.86 33.17 22.69
N SER A 173 26.81 32.90 24.00
CA SER A 173 26.59 31.54 24.54
C SER A 173 25.19 30.98 24.25
N GLN A 174 24.21 31.83 23.95
CA GLN A 174 22.85 31.42 23.60
C GLN A 174 22.64 31.29 22.09
N ALA A 175 23.51 31.88 21.27
CA ALA A 175 23.39 31.91 19.82
C ALA A 175 23.40 30.50 19.21
N GLU A 176 24.29 29.62 19.67
CA GLU A 176 24.38 28.23 19.18
C GLU A 176 23.09 27.44 19.46
N SER A 177 22.55 27.57 20.68
CA SER A 177 21.29 26.92 21.05
C SER A 177 20.11 27.47 20.26
N TYR A 178 20.11 28.78 19.98
CA TYR A 178 19.08 29.42 19.15
C TYR A 178 19.08 28.89 17.72
N VAL A 179 20.27 28.78 17.10
CA VAL A 179 20.43 28.20 15.75
C VAL A 179 19.96 26.76 15.76
N SER A 180 20.52 25.94 16.66
CA SER A 180 20.22 24.50 16.73
C SER A 180 18.71 24.23 16.84
N LEU A 181 18.01 24.92 17.75
CA LEU A 181 16.58 24.72 17.97
C LEU A 181 15.72 25.10 16.74
N ARG A 182 16.17 26.09 15.95
CA ARG A 182 15.45 26.55 14.75
C ARG A 182 15.81 25.75 13.50
N MET A 183 16.94 25.04 13.50
CA MET A 183 17.35 24.17 12.40
C MET A 183 16.43 22.95 12.25
N HIS A 184 15.94 22.38 13.36
CA HIS A 184 15.09 21.18 13.32
C HIS A 184 13.84 21.33 12.43
N PRO A 185 12.97 22.35 12.61
CA PRO A 185 11.82 22.52 11.73
C PRO A 185 12.21 22.91 10.30
N ILE A 186 13.29 23.69 10.09
CA ILE A 186 13.76 24.07 8.74
C ILE A 186 14.16 22.82 7.96
N ARG A 187 14.95 21.92 8.57
CA ARG A 187 15.34 20.64 7.95
C ARG A 187 14.13 19.75 7.71
N GLY A 188 13.20 19.69 8.67
CA GLY A 188 11.91 19.02 8.48
C GLY A 188 11.18 19.50 7.22
N PHE A 189 10.99 20.81 7.05
CA PHE A 189 10.31 21.35 5.87
C PHE A 189 11.09 21.15 4.56
N ALA A 190 12.42 21.25 4.58
CA ALA A 190 13.23 20.96 3.40
C ALA A 190 13.09 19.47 2.98
N TRP A 191 13.15 18.55 3.94
CA TRP A 191 13.07 17.12 3.68
C TRP A 191 11.64 16.63 3.43
N MET A 192 10.63 17.38 3.86
CA MET A 192 9.24 17.18 3.42
C MET A 192 9.14 17.23 1.90
N LEU A 193 9.83 18.17 1.24
CA LEU A 193 9.82 18.33 -0.21
C LEU A 193 10.53 17.16 -0.91
N VAL A 194 11.60 16.63 -0.31
CA VAL A 194 12.25 15.36 -0.73
C VAL A 194 11.30 14.18 -0.55
N GLY A 195 10.54 14.16 0.54
CA GLY A 195 9.52 13.16 0.82
C GLY A 195 8.41 13.16 -0.23
N VAL A 196 7.94 14.35 -0.64
CA VAL A 196 6.95 14.50 -1.72
C VAL A 196 7.46 13.87 -3.02
N SER A 197 8.71 14.12 -3.41
CA SER A 197 9.24 13.55 -4.66
C SER A 197 9.38 12.02 -4.60
N ALA A 198 9.83 11.46 -3.47
CA ALA A 198 9.82 10.02 -3.24
C ALA A 198 8.40 9.43 -3.26
N GLY A 199 7.43 10.12 -2.68
CA GLY A 199 6.01 9.74 -2.70
C GLY A 199 5.39 9.78 -4.09
N VAL A 200 5.73 10.77 -4.91
CA VAL A 200 5.34 10.85 -6.32
C VAL A 200 5.87 9.64 -7.10
N ALA A 201 7.14 9.25 -6.88
CA ALA A 201 7.72 8.06 -7.51
C ALA A 201 6.94 6.78 -7.14
N ALA A 202 6.65 6.60 -5.85
CA ALA A 202 5.88 5.47 -5.34
C ALA A 202 4.45 5.41 -5.90
N GLY A 203 3.79 6.56 -6.00
CA GLY A 203 2.41 6.67 -6.46
C GLY A 203 2.24 6.62 -7.98
N ALA A 204 3.21 7.10 -8.77
CA ALA A 204 3.08 7.24 -10.22
C ALA A 204 2.87 5.90 -10.93
N ALA A 205 3.57 4.84 -10.50
CA ALA A 205 3.44 3.50 -11.07
C ALA A 205 2.02 2.91 -10.96
N SER A 206 1.20 3.43 -10.05
CA SER A 206 -0.18 2.96 -9.86
C SER A 206 -1.16 3.41 -10.93
N ARG A 207 -0.80 4.43 -11.74
CA ARG A 207 -1.70 5.06 -12.73
C ARG A 207 -3.03 5.53 -12.11
N SER A 208 -3.01 5.98 -10.86
CA SER A 208 -4.16 6.56 -10.17
C SER A 208 -3.77 7.85 -9.44
N TRP A 209 -4.46 8.94 -9.79
CA TRP A 209 -4.26 10.25 -9.15
C TRP A 209 -4.55 10.23 -7.65
N LYS A 210 -5.53 9.42 -7.21
CA LYS A 210 -5.83 9.27 -5.79
C LYS A 210 -4.65 8.66 -5.04
N ARG A 211 -4.09 7.55 -5.55
CA ARG A 211 -2.94 6.91 -4.90
C ARG A 211 -1.70 7.80 -5.00
N LEU A 212 -1.48 8.47 -6.13
CA LEU A 212 -0.39 9.45 -6.27
C LEU A 212 -0.43 10.51 -5.17
N GLY A 213 -1.60 11.12 -4.94
CA GLY A 213 -1.76 12.13 -3.90
C GLY A 213 -1.55 11.58 -2.48
N LEU A 214 -2.06 10.37 -2.20
CA LEU A 214 -1.86 9.70 -0.90
C LEU A 214 -0.38 9.36 -0.66
N ALA A 215 0.33 8.86 -1.68
CA ALA A 215 1.75 8.54 -1.57
C ALA A 215 2.61 9.80 -1.43
N ALA A 216 2.30 10.87 -2.17
CA ALA A 216 2.95 12.17 -2.02
C ALA A 216 2.74 12.75 -0.61
N LEU A 217 1.53 12.65 -0.04
CA LEU A 217 1.24 13.09 1.32
C LEU A 217 1.99 12.26 2.37
N GLY A 218 1.98 10.93 2.25
CA GLY A 218 2.74 10.06 3.15
C GLY A 218 4.24 10.30 3.05
N GLY A 219 4.76 10.50 1.84
CA GLY A 219 6.12 10.92 1.61
C GLY A 219 6.44 12.25 2.29
N ALA A 220 5.59 13.27 2.16
CA ALA A 220 5.75 14.56 2.82
C ALA A 220 5.86 14.43 4.34
N ILE A 221 4.95 13.68 4.96
CA ILE A 221 4.93 13.44 6.41
C ILE A 221 6.20 12.71 6.85
N GLY A 222 6.57 11.62 6.17
CA GLY A 222 7.76 10.85 6.49
C GLY A 222 9.05 11.65 6.28
N GLY A 223 9.10 12.47 5.24
CA GLY A 223 10.20 13.38 4.94
C GLY A 223 10.37 14.46 6.01
N PHE A 224 9.27 15.07 6.45
CA PHE A 224 9.28 16.04 7.54
C PHE A 224 9.80 15.42 8.84
N LEU A 225 9.23 14.28 9.24
CA LEU A 225 9.65 13.59 10.46
C LEU A 225 11.10 13.12 10.39
N GLY A 226 11.53 12.59 9.24
CA GLY A 226 12.92 12.17 9.04
C GLY A 226 13.90 13.32 9.12
N GLY A 227 13.61 14.47 8.48
CA GLY A 227 14.46 15.65 8.55
C GLY A 227 14.48 16.31 9.90
N PHE A 228 13.34 16.33 10.59
CA PHE A 228 13.26 16.84 11.96
C PHE A 228 14.06 15.98 12.93
N LEU A 229 13.96 14.65 12.83
CA LEU A 229 14.65 13.72 13.73
C LEU A 229 16.14 13.57 13.43
N PHE A 230 16.58 13.88 12.21
CA PHE A 230 17.98 13.75 11.80
C PHE A 230 18.94 14.53 12.71
N ASP A 231 18.52 15.71 13.18
CA ASP A 231 19.34 16.59 14.03
C ASP A 231 19.59 16.04 15.43
N PHE A 232 18.76 15.11 15.87
CA PHE A 232 18.90 14.46 17.18
C PHE A 232 19.89 13.30 17.13
N ILE A 233 20.39 12.94 15.95
CA ILE A 233 21.43 11.92 15.79
C ILE A 233 22.76 12.59 16.10
N ALA A 234 23.35 12.22 17.24
CA ALA A 234 24.62 12.77 17.68
C ALA A 234 25.73 12.42 16.65
N THR A 235 26.36 13.46 16.13
CA THR A 235 27.50 13.37 15.21
C THR A 235 28.76 13.84 15.91
N SER A 236 29.77 13.00 15.93
CA SER A 236 31.17 13.34 16.18
C SER A 236 32.00 12.98 14.94
N ASP A 237 33.22 13.52 14.81
CA ASP A 237 34.12 13.21 13.70
C ASP A 237 34.33 11.70 13.51
N SER A 238 34.34 10.94 14.61
CA SER A 238 34.47 9.48 14.60
C SER A 238 33.19 8.70 14.25
N THR A 239 32.02 9.36 14.25
CA THR A 239 30.71 8.72 14.07
C THR A 239 29.93 9.25 12.87
N GLU A 240 30.48 10.21 12.11
CA GLU A 240 29.80 10.84 10.97
C GLU A 240 29.22 9.82 9.98
N PHE A 241 30.02 8.81 9.58
CA PHE A 241 29.56 7.74 8.68
C PHE A 241 28.34 7.01 9.24
N LEU A 242 28.38 6.65 10.53
CA LEU A 242 27.31 5.92 11.20
C LEU A 242 26.05 6.79 11.34
N ALA A 243 26.22 8.07 11.68
CA ALA A 243 25.11 9.00 11.79
C ALA A 243 24.42 9.24 10.44
N GLN A 244 25.17 9.36 9.35
CA GLN A 244 24.63 9.53 8.00
C GLN A 244 23.84 8.30 7.53
N ILE A 245 24.38 7.09 7.67
CA ILE A 245 23.66 5.87 7.27
C ILE A 245 22.41 5.66 8.13
N VAL A 246 22.50 5.86 9.45
CA VAL A 246 21.36 5.74 10.36
C VAL A 246 20.29 6.77 9.99
N GLY A 247 20.67 8.03 9.78
CA GLY A 247 19.73 9.11 9.48
C GLY A 247 19.04 8.96 8.12
N ILE A 248 19.77 8.56 7.07
CA ILE A 248 19.19 8.36 5.73
C ILE A 248 18.31 7.10 5.69
N VAL A 249 18.71 6.01 6.35
CA VAL A 249 17.87 4.81 6.45
C VAL A 249 16.62 5.09 7.28
N LEU A 250 16.74 5.85 8.37
CA LEU A 250 15.61 6.29 9.18
C LEU A 250 14.64 7.14 8.36
N LEU A 251 15.14 8.11 7.59
CA LEU A 251 14.34 8.92 6.66
C LEU A 251 13.56 8.03 5.68
N GLY A 252 14.24 7.11 4.99
CA GLY A 252 13.60 6.18 4.06
C GLY A 252 12.55 5.32 4.74
N THR A 253 12.83 4.82 5.95
CA THR A 253 11.91 4.02 6.76
C THR A 253 10.64 4.82 7.09
N LEU A 254 10.79 6.07 7.53
CA LEU A 254 9.66 6.95 7.87
C LEU A 254 8.83 7.32 6.64
N ILE A 255 9.46 7.56 5.49
CA ILE A 255 8.77 7.77 4.20
C ILE A 255 7.95 6.54 3.83
N GLY A 256 8.54 5.34 3.88
CA GLY A 256 7.85 4.09 3.57
C GLY A 256 6.68 3.80 4.51
N LEU A 257 6.91 3.98 5.82
CA LEU A 257 5.89 3.79 6.87
C LEU A 257 4.72 4.78 6.71
N ALA A 258 5.01 6.08 6.61
CA ALA A 258 3.98 7.11 6.48
C ALA A 258 3.19 6.94 5.17
N THR A 259 3.86 6.62 4.06
CA THR A 259 3.20 6.27 2.79
C THR A 259 2.22 5.12 2.98
N ALA A 260 2.63 4.04 3.63
CA ALA A 260 1.76 2.91 3.87
C ALA A 260 0.57 3.24 4.76
N LEU A 261 0.78 3.97 5.85
CA LEU A 261 -0.29 4.36 6.78
C LEU A 261 -1.32 5.26 6.08
N ILE A 262 -0.87 6.23 5.28
CA ILE A 262 -1.76 7.12 4.53
C ILE A 262 -2.52 6.36 3.44
N GLU A 263 -1.87 5.44 2.70
CA GLU A 263 -2.56 4.59 1.72
C GLU A 263 -3.61 3.70 2.40
N GLN A 264 -3.29 3.12 3.57
CA GLN A 264 -4.21 2.29 4.33
C GLN A 264 -5.38 3.09 4.90
N ALA A 265 -5.15 4.32 5.36
CA ALA A 265 -6.20 5.21 5.86
C ALA A 265 -7.13 5.69 4.74
N GLY A 266 -6.56 5.95 3.55
CA GLY A 266 -7.26 6.45 2.37
C GLY A 266 -7.95 5.38 1.52
N LYS A 267 -7.80 4.09 1.86
CA LYS A 267 -8.46 3.00 1.14
C LYS A 267 -9.97 3.03 1.35
N SER A 268 -10.71 2.88 0.26
CA SER A 268 -12.17 2.78 0.27
C SER A 268 -12.65 1.39 -0.12
N ARG A 269 -11.95 0.72 -1.04
CA ARG A 269 -12.29 -0.62 -1.54
C ARG A 269 -11.03 -1.45 -1.70
N TRP A 270 -11.10 -2.73 -1.40
CA TRP A 270 -10.00 -3.66 -1.59
C TRP A 270 -10.50 -5.07 -1.87
N ILE A 271 -9.66 -5.88 -2.52
CA ILE A 271 -9.86 -7.31 -2.69
C ILE A 271 -8.94 -8.05 -1.72
N GLU A 272 -9.48 -9.02 -1.01
CA GLU A 272 -8.73 -9.98 -0.19
C GLU A 272 -8.72 -11.34 -0.88
N ILE A 273 -7.56 -11.97 -1.02
CA ILE A 273 -7.47 -13.33 -1.55
C ILE A 273 -7.75 -14.31 -0.43
N VAL A 274 -8.90 -14.98 -0.49
CA VAL A 274 -9.35 -15.95 0.52
C VAL A 274 -8.62 -17.28 0.33
N SER A 275 -8.59 -17.78 -0.91
CA SER A 275 -7.90 -19.01 -1.30
C SER A 275 -7.22 -18.84 -2.66
N GLY A 276 -6.11 -19.54 -2.87
CA GLY A 276 -5.32 -19.47 -4.10
C GLY A 276 -3.84 -19.18 -3.83
N GLY A 277 -3.05 -18.98 -4.88
CA GLY A 277 -1.59 -18.84 -4.77
C GLY A 277 -1.08 -17.63 -3.98
N LEU A 278 -1.96 -16.69 -3.66
CA LEU A 278 -1.69 -15.45 -2.92
C LEU A 278 -2.64 -15.26 -1.72
N ALA A 279 -3.15 -16.35 -1.15
CA ALA A 279 -4.07 -16.29 0.00
C ALA A 279 -3.54 -15.40 1.14
N GLY A 280 -4.44 -14.61 1.74
CA GLY A 280 -4.15 -13.61 2.77
C GLY A 280 -3.67 -12.25 2.26
N LYS A 281 -3.42 -12.08 0.96
CA LYS A 281 -3.05 -10.78 0.39
C LYS A 281 -4.25 -9.87 0.17
N GLN A 282 -4.00 -8.57 0.31
CA GLN A 282 -4.97 -7.52 0.03
C GLN A 282 -4.49 -6.61 -1.10
N PHE A 283 -5.38 -6.25 -2.01
CA PHE A 283 -5.13 -5.33 -3.12
C PHE A 283 -6.10 -4.16 -3.02
N ILE A 284 -5.58 -2.96 -2.80
CA ILE A 284 -6.41 -1.75 -2.74
C ILE A 284 -6.81 -1.33 -4.16
N LEU A 285 -8.10 -1.05 -4.35
CA LEU A 285 -8.66 -0.67 -5.63
C LEU A 285 -8.61 0.85 -5.80
N PHE A 286 -7.56 1.34 -6.47
CA PHE A 286 -7.38 2.77 -6.77
C PHE A 286 -7.80 3.17 -8.19
N LYS A 287 -7.99 2.19 -9.09
CA LYS A 287 -8.41 2.43 -10.48
C LYS A 287 -9.92 2.23 -10.64
N GLN A 288 -10.49 2.90 -11.64
CA GLN A 288 -11.89 2.68 -12.02
C GLN A 288 -12.09 1.34 -12.73
N GLU A 289 -11.06 0.83 -13.40
CA GLU A 289 -11.07 -0.47 -14.05
C GLU A 289 -9.85 -1.25 -13.58
N VAL A 290 -10.08 -2.48 -13.11
CA VAL A 290 -9.05 -3.38 -12.56
C VAL A 290 -9.22 -4.75 -13.20
N THR A 291 -8.19 -5.18 -13.92
CA THR A 291 -8.16 -6.48 -14.59
C THR A 291 -7.66 -7.59 -13.66
N LEU A 292 -8.33 -8.73 -13.70
CA LEU A 292 -8.01 -9.94 -12.94
C LEU A 292 -7.65 -11.07 -13.92
N GLY A 293 -6.54 -11.76 -13.73
CA GLY A 293 -6.16 -12.87 -14.60
C GLY A 293 -4.78 -13.46 -14.31
N SER A 294 -4.38 -14.47 -15.06
CA SER A 294 -3.08 -15.14 -14.90
C SER A 294 -1.90 -14.35 -15.49
N SER A 295 -2.18 -13.36 -16.35
CA SER A 295 -1.13 -12.56 -16.97
C SER A 295 -0.46 -11.62 -15.96
N PRO A 296 0.88 -11.45 -16.03
CA PRO A 296 1.57 -10.37 -15.34
C PRO A 296 1.13 -8.97 -15.76
N SER A 297 0.51 -8.82 -16.94
CA SER A 297 -0.05 -7.54 -17.39
C SER A 297 -1.39 -7.19 -16.74
N ALA A 298 -2.06 -8.16 -16.10
CA ALA A 298 -3.27 -7.91 -15.33
C ALA A 298 -2.95 -7.11 -14.06
N ASP A 299 -3.85 -6.22 -13.65
CA ASP A 299 -3.68 -5.39 -12.46
C ASP A 299 -3.48 -6.25 -11.21
N ILE A 300 -4.36 -7.24 -11.01
CA ILE A 300 -4.21 -8.27 -9.99
C ILE A 300 -3.94 -9.60 -10.70
N THR A 301 -2.69 -10.06 -10.58
CA THR A 301 -2.23 -11.31 -11.18
C THR A 301 -2.56 -12.47 -10.25
N LEU A 302 -3.41 -13.38 -10.72
CA LEU A 302 -3.77 -14.61 -10.02
C LEU A 302 -2.77 -15.69 -10.43
N ILE A 303 -1.99 -16.21 -9.47
CA ILE A 303 -0.92 -17.18 -9.73
C ILE A 303 -1.28 -18.57 -9.20
N LYS A 304 -0.54 -19.57 -9.70
CA LYS A 304 -0.68 -20.99 -9.32
C LYS A 304 -2.06 -21.58 -9.65
N ASP A 305 -2.70 -21.05 -10.67
CA ASP A 305 -3.94 -21.57 -11.21
C ASP A 305 -3.87 -21.53 -12.74
N ALA A 306 -3.64 -22.69 -13.35
CA ALA A 306 -3.50 -22.83 -14.80
C ALA A 306 -4.82 -22.68 -15.55
N GLY A 307 -5.97 -22.76 -14.86
CA GLY A 307 -7.30 -22.62 -15.45
C GLY A 307 -7.73 -21.16 -15.66
N ILE A 308 -6.96 -20.19 -15.14
CA ILE A 308 -7.29 -18.77 -15.24
C ILE A 308 -6.75 -18.19 -16.55
N ALA A 309 -7.65 -17.60 -17.35
CA ALA A 309 -7.27 -16.91 -18.58
C ALA A 309 -6.33 -15.71 -18.31
N PRO A 310 -5.50 -15.28 -19.28
CA PRO A 310 -4.58 -14.15 -19.12
C PRO A 310 -5.26 -12.90 -18.57
N VAL A 311 -6.48 -12.61 -19.04
CA VAL A 311 -7.44 -11.69 -18.43
C VAL A 311 -8.76 -12.46 -18.32
N ALA A 312 -9.19 -12.73 -17.10
CA ALA A 312 -10.36 -13.57 -16.81
C ALA A 312 -11.60 -12.73 -16.45
N ALA A 313 -11.41 -11.66 -15.67
CA ALA A 313 -12.49 -10.77 -15.27
C ALA A 313 -12.01 -9.33 -15.14
N VAL A 314 -12.96 -8.40 -15.17
CA VAL A 314 -12.72 -6.97 -14.99
C VAL A 314 -13.62 -6.46 -13.87
N LEU A 315 -13.02 -5.83 -12.87
CA LEU A 315 -13.72 -5.05 -11.86
C LEU A 315 -13.86 -3.62 -12.36
N ARG A 316 -15.09 -3.11 -12.37
CA ARG A 316 -15.38 -1.71 -12.72
C ARG A 316 -15.97 -1.01 -11.50
N VAL A 317 -15.39 0.13 -11.14
CA VAL A 317 -15.83 1.00 -10.06
C VAL A 317 -16.47 2.23 -10.69
N ARG A 318 -17.79 2.38 -10.52
CA ARG A 318 -18.57 3.53 -11.01
C ARG A 318 -19.23 4.23 -9.82
N GLY A 319 -18.64 5.34 -9.39
CA GLY A 319 -19.09 6.07 -8.20
C GLY A 319 -19.00 5.20 -6.95
N ASN A 320 -20.17 4.88 -6.37
CA ASN A 320 -20.28 4.03 -5.20
C ASN A 320 -20.47 2.55 -5.51
N ALA A 321 -20.78 2.19 -6.74
CA ALA A 321 -20.97 0.79 -7.12
C ALA A 321 -19.65 0.17 -7.61
N CYS A 322 -19.44 -1.09 -7.24
CA CYS A 322 -18.46 -1.96 -7.87
C CYS A 322 -19.18 -3.11 -8.55
N GLN A 323 -18.74 -3.47 -9.75
CA GLN A 323 -19.25 -4.60 -10.51
C GLN A 323 -18.09 -5.46 -11.00
N VAL A 324 -18.34 -6.76 -11.15
CA VAL A 324 -17.43 -7.71 -11.79
C VAL A 324 -18.06 -8.22 -13.06
N GLU A 325 -17.25 -8.34 -14.11
CA GLU A 325 -17.63 -8.83 -15.42
C GLU A 325 -16.63 -9.88 -15.88
N GLY A 326 -17.12 -11.06 -16.27
CA GLY A 326 -16.32 -12.12 -16.88
C GLY A 326 -16.10 -11.83 -18.36
N LEU A 327 -14.89 -12.10 -18.87
CA LEU A 327 -14.62 -11.92 -20.30
C LEU A 327 -15.13 -13.12 -21.13
N PRO A 328 -15.45 -12.91 -22.43
CA PRO A 328 -15.91 -13.99 -23.30
C PRO A 328 -14.91 -15.16 -23.33
N GLY A 329 -15.43 -16.39 -23.20
CA GLY A 329 -14.60 -17.61 -23.15
C GLY A 329 -14.09 -17.99 -21.76
N VAL A 330 -14.43 -17.23 -20.71
CA VAL A 330 -14.06 -17.51 -19.31
C VAL A 330 -15.25 -18.18 -18.61
N ASN A 331 -15.30 -19.51 -18.61
CA ASN A 331 -16.41 -20.29 -18.03
C ASN A 331 -16.36 -20.46 -16.49
N ALA A 332 -15.68 -19.56 -15.77
CA ALA A 332 -15.37 -19.80 -14.35
C ALA A 332 -15.48 -18.57 -13.45
N LEU A 333 -16.33 -17.59 -13.79
CA LEU A 333 -16.69 -16.52 -12.86
C LEU A 333 -17.94 -16.95 -12.06
N ALA A 334 -17.82 -16.96 -10.73
CA ALA A 334 -18.95 -17.12 -9.83
C ALA A 334 -18.89 -16.06 -8.73
N VAL A 335 -20.06 -15.60 -8.28
CA VAL A 335 -20.19 -14.71 -7.13
C VAL A 335 -21.03 -15.43 -6.08
N ASN A 336 -20.46 -15.57 -4.88
CA ASN A 336 -21.07 -16.33 -3.77
C ASN A 336 -21.47 -17.76 -4.17
N GLY A 337 -20.65 -18.41 -5.01
CA GLY A 337 -20.89 -19.76 -5.52
C GLY A 337 -21.85 -19.86 -6.70
N ILE A 338 -22.47 -18.75 -7.11
CA ILE A 338 -23.41 -18.71 -8.24
C ILE A 338 -22.66 -18.30 -9.50
N PRO A 339 -22.63 -19.12 -10.57
CA PRO A 339 -22.02 -18.75 -11.85
C PRO A 339 -22.70 -17.53 -12.45
N VAL A 340 -21.90 -16.51 -12.81
CA VAL A 340 -22.39 -15.26 -13.38
C VAL A 340 -21.44 -14.75 -14.45
N GLN A 341 -21.96 -14.07 -15.47
CA GLN A 341 -21.12 -13.28 -16.40
C GLN A 341 -20.94 -11.84 -15.90
N PHE A 342 -21.85 -11.37 -15.07
CA PHE A 342 -21.90 -10.02 -14.55
C PHE A 342 -22.55 -10.02 -13.17
N SER A 343 -22.00 -9.27 -12.22
CA SER A 343 -22.64 -9.02 -10.93
C SER A 343 -22.21 -7.68 -10.35
N MET A 344 -23.15 -7.00 -9.69
CA MET A 344 -22.80 -5.96 -8.72
C MET A 344 -22.20 -6.64 -7.48
N LEU A 345 -21.22 -5.99 -6.86
CA LEU A 345 -20.56 -6.48 -5.66
C LEU A 345 -20.96 -5.62 -4.45
N SER A 346 -21.30 -6.29 -3.37
CA SER A 346 -21.50 -5.73 -2.03
C SER A 346 -20.37 -6.16 -1.11
N ASP A 347 -20.14 -5.42 -0.01
CA ASP A 347 -19.11 -5.79 0.97
C ASP A 347 -19.25 -7.26 1.39
N SER A 348 -18.12 -7.95 1.45
CA SER A 348 -17.98 -9.36 1.79
C SER A 348 -18.41 -10.38 0.73
N ASP A 349 -18.87 -9.95 -0.45
CA ASP A 349 -19.11 -10.86 -1.58
C ASP A 349 -17.82 -11.59 -1.99
N VAL A 350 -17.94 -12.87 -2.32
CA VAL A 350 -16.83 -13.71 -2.74
C VAL A 350 -16.92 -13.95 -4.24
N VAL A 351 -15.95 -13.42 -4.98
CA VAL A 351 -15.73 -13.65 -6.40
C VAL A 351 -14.79 -14.85 -6.57
N THR A 352 -15.25 -15.88 -7.25
CA THR A 352 -14.46 -17.06 -7.60
C THR A 352 -14.07 -16.98 -9.07
N ILE A 353 -12.78 -17.16 -9.36
CA ILE A 353 -12.22 -17.24 -10.72
C ILE A 353 -11.33 -18.48 -10.78
N GLY A 354 -11.74 -19.49 -11.54
CA GLY A 354 -11.07 -20.80 -11.54
C GLY A 354 -11.17 -21.44 -10.15
N SER A 355 -10.03 -21.70 -9.52
CA SER A 355 -9.93 -22.20 -8.13
C SER A 355 -9.63 -21.11 -7.09
N THR A 356 -9.43 -19.87 -7.53
CA THR A 356 -9.08 -18.73 -6.66
C THR A 356 -10.33 -18.02 -6.16
N GLN A 357 -10.41 -17.77 -4.85
CA GLN A 357 -11.50 -17.02 -4.23
C GLN A 357 -11.01 -15.66 -3.73
N LEU A 358 -11.75 -14.62 -4.09
CA LEU A 358 -11.46 -13.22 -3.83
C LEU A 358 -12.64 -12.59 -3.08
N ARG A 359 -12.43 -12.09 -1.88
CA ARG A 359 -13.47 -11.35 -1.14
C ARG A 359 -13.38 -9.87 -1.48
N PHE A 360 -14.48 -9.31 -1.96
CA PHE A 360 -14.63 -7.87 -2.12
C PHE A 360 -14.89 -7.22 -0.77
N ARG A 361 -14.20 -6.12 -0.50
CA ARG A 361 -14.38 -5.33 0.71
C ARG A 361 -14.55 -3.87 0.36
N GLU A 362 -15.46 -3.23 1.06
CA GLU A 362 -15.72 -1.80 0.98
C GLU A 362 -15.74 -1.21 2.38
N LYS A 363 -15.09 -0.06 2.55
CA LYS A 363 -15.17 0.71 3.78
C LYS A 363 -16.60 1.24 3.86
N SER A 364 -17.38 0.69 4.78
CA SER A 364 -18.75 1.16 5.02
C SER A 364 -18.73 2.68 5.18
N SER A 365 -19.46 3.37 4.30
CA SER A 365 -19.77 4.78 4.47
C SER A 365 -20.87 4.83 5.51
N ASP A 366 -20.51 4.69 6.79
CA ASP A 366 -21.49 4.74 7.86
C ASP A 366 -21.98 6.18 7.99
N ASN A 367 -22.95 6.54 7.17
CA ASN A 367 -23.62 7.84 7.18
C ASN A 367 -25.15 7.70 7.20
N THR A 368 -25.64 6.55 7.66
CA THR A 368 -27.03 6.42 8.08
C THR A 368 -27.10 5.39 9.19
N VAL A 369 -27.19 5.86 10.44
CA VAL A 369 -27.72 5.03 11.53
C VAL A 369 -29.19 4.77 11.17
N PRO A 370 -29.60 3.53 10.85
CA PRO A 370 -31.02 3.22 10.69
C PRO A 370 -31.62 3.21 12.08
N GLY A 371 -32.25 4.32 12.50
CA GLY A 371 -32.96 4.37 13.78
C GLY A 371 -32.93 5.67 14.57
N ALA A 372 -32.39 6.78 14.04
CA ALA A 372 -32.60 8.08 14.68
C ALA A 372 -34.07 8.50 14.51
N LEU A 373 -34.91 8.11 15.47
CA LEU A 373 -36.25 8.67 15.67
C LEU A 373 -36.11 10.19 15.77
N LYS A 374 -36.75 10.89 14.85
CA LYS A 374 -36.99 12.33 14.98
C LYS A 374 -37.88 12.52 16.20
N ASN A 375 -37.34 13.13 17.25
CA ASN A 375 -38.13 13.81 18.26
C ASN A 375 -38.33 15.27 17.85
#